data_AF-A0A932JPF6-F1
#
_entry.id   AF-A0A932JPF6-F1
#
_cell.length_a   1.000
_cell.length_b   1.000
_cell.length_c   1.000
_cell.angle_alpha   90.00
_cell.angle_beta   90.00
_cell.angle_gamma   90.00
#
_symmetry.space_group_name_H-M   'P 1'
#
loop_
_entity.id
_entity.type
_entity.pdbx_description
1 polymer ?
#
loop_
_entity_poly.entity_id
_entity_poly.type
_entity_poly.pdbx_seq_one_letter_code
_entity_poly.pdbx_strand_id
1 'polypeptide(L)'
;MAALLVLAGAAFAWVRLNPDVVYLSPLGAASWIKFPRPMSLGGYAPQEAAVIFRKRFMVSRPIGASISFRALRTAELRLDGRPLLSPNDPRAWKTTSRVALSLPAGEHEVAVLVRHRGGPPALALSSAELGLLTGPDWEASGDGQSWAPAARADSYEAPEFAARFGPAAAHLRRTAPFLAVVFVVVFLWIRTGRARPSASQVRWLLLAAWTVMAANNIRTLPLACGFDVRSHMDYVLYIVSRWRLPLADEGWEMFQSPLYYLVLAPFYAITASLADVPTTLRAMRVVGLLCGAAQIELTFRALRRVYPRREDLQIMGTALGGLLPINIYLSQVVGNEPLAGALCAAAIVALWRLPSASARPTPRALVILGGLLGLALLTKVTAVLLLLPAAVFLALTLRADDARWPALGVV
;
A
#
# COMPACT_ATOMS: atom_id res chain seq x y z
N MET A 1 11.94 -13.16 -23.21
CA MET A 1 10.46 -13.30 -23.36
C MET A 1 9.97 -14.68 -22.94
N ALA A 2 10.52 -15.79 -23.48
CA ALA A 2 10.11 -17.16 -23.11
C ALA A 2 10.23 -17.47 -21.60
N ALA A 3 11.34 -17.07 -20.96
CA ALA A 3 11.51 -17.24 -19.50
C ALA A 3 10.43 -16.51 -18.68
N LEU A 4 10.01 -15.31 -19.11
CA LEU A 4 8.94 -14.57 -18.44
C LEU A 4 7.58 -15.27 -18.60
N LEU A 5 7.31 -15.87 -19.77
CA LEU A 5 6.08 -16.64 -20.00
C LEU A 5 6.05 -17.92 -19.17
N VAL A 6 7.19 -18.62 -19.04
CA VAL A 6 7.31 -19.81 -18.19
C VAL A 6 7.11 -19.43 -16.72
N LEU A 7 7.74 -18.35 -16.25
CA LEU A 7 7.57 -17.87 -14.87
C LEU A 7 6.13 -17.43 -14.60
N ALA A 8 5.49 -16.73 -15.54
CA ALA A 8 4.09 -16.33 -15.43
C ALA A 8 3.16 -17.56 -15.40
N GLY A 9 3.41 -18.55 -16.26
CA GLY A 9 2.67 -19.80 -16.28
C GLY A 9 2.83 -20.61 -14.98
N ALA A 10 4.05 -20.71 -14.46
CA ALA A 10 4.34 -21.37 -13.19
C ALA A 10 3.68 -20.63 -12.00
N ALA A 11 3.75 -19.30 -11.98
CA ALA A 11 3.09 -18.48 -10.97
C ALA A 11 1.56 -18.65 -11.03
N PHE A 12 0.97 -18.66 -12.22
CA PHE A 12 -0.46 -18.89 -12.39
C PHE A 12 -0.87 -20.31 -11.98
N ALA A 13 -0.10 -21.33 -12.33
CA ALA A 13 -0.33 -22.70 -11.89
C ALA A 13 -0.24 -22.82 -10.37
N TRP A 14 0.75 -22.18 -9.74
CA TRP A 14 0.89 -22.12 -8.29
C TRP A 14 -0.32 -21.44 -7.64
N VAL A 15 -0.78 -20.29 -8.14
CA VAL A 15 -2.01 -19.63 -7.66
C VAL A 15 -3.23 -20.52 -7.82
N ARG A 16 -3.34 -21.24 -8.94
CA ARG A 16 -4.49 -22.12 -9.22
C ARG A 16 -4.50 -23.36 -8.33
N LEU A 17 -3.34 -23.94 -8.01
CA LEU A 17 -3.25 -25.22 -7.30
C LEU A 17 -3.05 -25.06 -5.79
N ASN A 18 -2.36 -24.00 -5.34
CA ASN A 18 -2.04 -23.83 -3.92
C ASN A 18 -3.32 -23.52 -3.11
N PRO A 19 -3.74 -24.36 -2.16
CA PRO A 19 -4.97 -24.16 -1.40
C PRO A 19 -4.89 -22.95 -0.47
N ASP A 20 -3.71 -22.46 -0.14
CA ASP A 20 -3.53 -21.31 0.76
C ASP A 20 -3.79 -19.97 0.04
N VAL A 21 -3.76 -19.98 -1.30
CA VAL A 21 -4.09 -18.82 -2.14
C VAL A 21 -5.56 -18.86 -2.54
N VAL A 22 -6.34 -17.88 -2.07
CA VAL A 22 -7.75 -17.73 -2.43
C VAL A 22 -7.90 -17.23 -3.86
N TYR A 23 -8.08 -18.17 -4.78
CA TYR A 23 -8.39 -17.91 -6.18
C TYR A 23 -9.67 -18.67 -6.57
N LEU A 24 -10.76 -17.93 -6.73
CA LEU A 24 -12.09 -18.47 -7.02
C LEU A 24 -12.22 -18.76 -8.52
N SER A 25 -11.75 -19.93 -8.95
CA SER A 25 -11.87 -20.34 -10.36
C SER A 25 -13.32 -20.70 -10.72
N PRO A 26 -13.79 -20.40 -11.95
CA PRO A 26 -15.16 -20.69 -12.38
C PRO A 26 -15.54 -22.18 -12.26
N LEU A 27 -16.82 -22.44 -11.96
CA LEU A 27 -17.40 -23.78 -11.99
C LEU A 27 -18.49 -23.85 -13.07
N GLY A 28 -18.09 -24.10 -14.31
CA GLY A 28 -19.01 -23.99 -15.46
C GLY A 28 -19.58 -22.57 -15.56
N ALA A 29 -20.90 -22.44 -15.70
CA ALA A 29 -21.60 -21.15 -15.72
C ALA A 29 -21.97 -20.61 -14.33
N ALA A 30 -21.70 -21.36 -13.25
CA ALA A 30 -22.05 -20.94 -11.89
C ALA A 30 -21.13 -19.80 -11.41
N SER A 31 -21.75 -18.75 -10.85
CA SER A 31 -21.00 -17.66 -10.23
C SER A 31 -20.67 -18.02 -8.79
N TRP A 32 -19.49 -17.62 -8.32
CA TRP A 32 -19.22 -17.66 -6.88
C TRP A 32 -20.13 -16.65 -6.18
N ILE A 33 -20.76 -17.06 -5.09
CA ILE A 33 -21.62 -16.22 -4.25
C ILE A 33 -21.08 -16.14 -2.82
N LYS A 34 -21.42 -15.06 -2.12
CA LYS A 34 -21.03 -14.73 -0.73
C LYS A 34 -22.22 -14.14 0.02
N PHE A 35 -22.14 -14.12 1.35
CA PHE A 35 -23.12 -13.39 2.17
C PHE A 35 -23.04 -11.88 1.86
N PRO A 36 -24.17 -11.19 1.62
CA PRO A 36 -24.18 -9.76 1.37
C PRO A 36 -23.74 -9.01 2.62
N ARG A 37 -22.66 -8.23 2.52
CA ARG A 37 -22.20 -7.36 3.60
C ARG A 37 -21.54 -6.11 3.03
N PRO A 38 -21.63 -4.97 3.72
CA PRO A 38 -20.91 -3.76 3.33
C PRO A 38 -19.41 -4.02 3.16
N MET A 39 -18.78 -3.34 2.20
CA MET A 39 -17.34 -3.42 2.01
C MET A 39 -16.61 -2.88 3.24
N SER A 40 -15.83 -3.74 3.88
CA SER A 40 -14.88 -3.37 4.93
C SER A 40 -13.48 -3.29 4.34
N LEU A 41 -12.76 -2.21 4.65
CA LEU A 41 -11.32 -2.10 4.35
C LEU A 41 -10.44 -2.79 5.40
N GLY A 42 -11.03 -3.19 6.54
CA GLY A 42 -10.32 -3.97 7.54
C GLY A 42 -10.05 -5.39 7.03
N GLY A 43 -8.88 -5.93 7.40
CA GLY A 43 -8.59 -7.35 7.20
C GLY A 43 -9.58 -8.24 7.97
N TYR A 44 -9.76 -9.47 7.51
CA TYR A 44 -10.58 -10.44 8.24
C TYR A 44 -9.83 -10.96 9.45
N ALA A 45 -10.46 -10.87 10.63
CA ALA A 45 -9.96 -11.49 11.84
C ALA A 45 -9.87 -13.02 11.65
N PRO A 46 -8.95 -13.72 12.34
CA PRO A 46 -8.80 -15.18 12.26
C PRO A 46 -9.90 -15.93 13.01
N GLN A 47 -11.14 -15.44 12.92
CA GLN A 47 -12.34 -16.05 13.47
C GLN A 47 -13.01 -16.91 12.38
N GLU A 48 -13.70 -17.95 12.81
CA GLU A 48 -14.51 -18.77 11.91
C GLU A 48 -15.81 -18.04 11.56
N ALA A 49 -16.07 -17.91 10.28
CA ALA A 49 -17.35 -17.45 9.75
C ALA A 49 -18.08 -18.63 9.11
N ALA A 50 -19.39 -18.71 9.33
CA ALA A 50 -20.27 -19.72 8.75
C ALA A 50 -21.42 -19.04 8.01
N VAL A 51 -21.73 -19.50 6.80
CA VAL A 51 -22.87 -19.00 6.01
C VAL A 51 -23.59 -20.18 5.40
N ILE A 52 -24.91 -20.20 5.50
CA ILE A 52 -25.78 -21.13 4.81
C ILE A 52 -26.27 -20.46 3.54
N PHE A 53 -26.00 -21.07 2.38
CA PHE A 53 -26.56 -20.69 1.10
C PHE A 53 -27.69 -21.65 0.76
N ARG A 54 -28.86 -21.16 0.34
CA ARG A 54 -29.97 -22.03 -0.06
C ARG A 54 -30.63 -21.61 -1.36
N LYS A 55 -31.27 -22.59 -2.00
CA LYS A 55 -32.17 -22.41 -3.13
C LYS A 55 -33.30 -23.44 -3.06
N ARG A 56 -34.53 -22.96 -3.20
CA ARG A 56 -35.70 -23.81 -3.42
C ARG A 56 -35.97 -23.96 -4.90
N PHE A 57 -36.37 -25.15 -5.32
CA PHE A 57 -36.67 -25.48 -6.71
C PHE A 57 -37.74 -26.56 -6.80
N MET A 58 -38.37 -26.63 -7.96
CA MET A 58 -39.48 -27.55 -8.23
C MET A 58 -39.04 -28.64 -9.21
N VAL A 59 -39.32 -29.90 -8.87
CA VAL A 59 -39.10 -31.05 -9.75
C VAL A 59 -40.46 -31.56 -10.23
N SER A 60 -40.73 -31.46 -11.54
CA SER A 60 -42.04 -31.83 -12.10
C SER A 60 -42.28 -33.34 -12.22
N ARG A 61 -41.21 -34.13 -12.34
CA ARG A 61 -41.24 -35.59 -12.45
C ARG A 61 -39.99 -36.18 -11.81
N PRO A 62 -40.02 -37.42 -11.29
CA PRO A 62 -38.83 -38.02 -10.70
C PRO A 62 -37.64 -37.97 -11.65
N ILE A 63 -36.49 -37.51 -11.13
CA ILE A 63 -35.29 -37.26 -11.94
C ILE A 63 -34.02 -37.70 -11.19
N GLY A 64 -33.13 -38.37 -11.92
CA GLY A 64 -31.75 -38.55 -11.50
C GLY A 64 -30.93 -37.31 -11.86
N ALA A 65 -30.22 -36.73 -10.90
CA ALA A 65 -29.45 -35.51 -11.09
C ALA A 65 -28.09 -35.57 -10.41
N SER A 66 -27.18 -34.67 -10.79
CA SER A 66 -25.88 -34.54 -10.15
C SER A 66 -25.64 -33.09 -9.74
N ILE A 67 -25.33 -32.88 -8.46
CA ILE A 67 -24.88 -31.57 -7.96
C ILE A 67 -23.36 -31.55 -7.97
N SER A 68 -22.78 -30.55 -8.62
CA SER A 68 -21.35 -30.24 -8.56
C SER A 68 -21.15 -28.92 -7.82
N PHE A 69 -20.27 -28.88 -6.82
CA PHE A 69 -20.01 -27.64 -6.08
C PHE A 69 -18.55 -27.50 -5.66
N ARG A 70 -18.17 -26.26 -5.38
CA ARG A 70 -16.95 -25.86 -4.69
C ARG A 70 -17.31 -24.85 -3.63
N ALA A 71 -16.71 -24.96 -2.47
CA ALA A 71 -16.92 -24.05 -1.37
C ALA A 71 -15.57 -23.65 -0.80
N LEU A 72 -15.40 -22.40 -0.38
CA LEU A 72 -14.13 -21.93 0.14
C LEU A 72 -13.87 -22.50 1.54
N ARG A 73 -12.89 -23.41 1.62
CA ARG A 73 -12.56 -24.28 2.78
C ARG A 73 -13.50 -25.47 2.93
N THR A 74 -14.37 -25.48 3.92
CA THR A 74 -15.21 -26.64 4.24
C THR A 74 -16.67 -26.33 3.95
N ALA A 75 -17.41 -27.38 3.64
CA ALA A 75 -18.84 -27.27 3.39
C ALA A 75 -19.61 -28.51 3.83
N GLU A 76 -20.91 -28.33 4.01
CA GLU A 76 -21.88 -29.39 4.24
C GLU A 76 -23.07 -29.15 3.32
N LEU A 77 -23.24 -30.02 2.32
CA LEU A 77 -24.37 -30.03 1.41
C LEU A 77 -25.53 -30.78 2.08
N ARG A 78 -26.68 -30.13 2.13
CA ARG A 78 -27.95 -30.67 2.63
C ARG A 78 -29.02 -30.58 1.52
N LEU A 79 -29.89 -31.57 1.50
CA LEU A 79 -31.08 -31.61 0.66
C LEU A 79 -32.27 -31.88 1.57
N ASP A 80 -33.27 -31.00 1.55
CA ASP A 80 -34.47 -31.09 2.38
C ASP A 80 -34.12 -31.28 3.88
N GLY A 81 -33.09 -30.57 4.33
CA GLY A 81 -32.56 -30.62 5.69
C GLY A 81 -31.66 -31.82 6.01
N ARG A 82 -31.57 -32.83 5.13
CA ARG A 82 -30.73 -34.02 5.33
C ARG A 82 -29.32 -33.83 4.79
N PRO A 83 -28.26 -34.15 5.55
CA PRO A 83 -26.88 -34.05 5.07
C PRO A 83 -26.59 -35.10 4.00
N LEU A 84 -25.96 -34.68 2.90
CA LEU A 84 -25.61 -35.53 1.76
C LEU A 84 -24.09 -35.73 1.64
N LEU A 85 -23.33 -34.64 1.73
CA LEU A 85 -21.87 -34.66 1.60
C LEU A 85 -21.26 -33.53 2.42
N SER A 86 -20.22 -33.86 3.19
CA SER A 86 -19.44 -32.89 3.95
C SER A 86 -17.97 -33.01 3.60
N PRO A 87 -17.46 -32.25 2.60
CA PRO A 87 -16.03 -32.19 2.32
C PRO A 87 -15.30 -31.58 3.53
N ASN A 88 -14.63 -32.45 4.30
CA ASN A 88 -14.01 -32.08 5.58
C ASN A 88 -12.56 -31.61 5.44
N ASP A 89 -11.90 -31.85 4.30
CA ASP A 89 -10.53 -31.36 4.07
C ASP A 89 -10.56 -29.88 3.59
N PRO A 90 -10.16 -28.91 4.44
CA PRO A 90 -10.15 -27.49 4.07
C PRO A 90 -9.12 -27.16 2.99
N ARG A 91 -8.16 -28.05 2.68
CA ARG A 91 -7.17 -27.87 1.61
C ARG A 91 -7.69 -28.36 0.26
N ALA A 92 -8.68 -29.25 0.23
CA ALA A 92 -9.28 -29.76 -1.01
C ALA A 92 -10.34 -28.83 -1.63
N TRP A 93 -10.53 -27.62 -1.10
CA TRP A 93 -11.60 -26.70 -1.49
C TRP A 93 -11.63 -26.28 -2.97
N LYS A 94 -10.49 -26.38 -3.66
CA LYS A 94 -10.39 -26.12 -5.12
C LYS A 94 -10.85 -27.29 -5.98
N THR A 95 -10.99 -28.47 -5.40
CA THR A 95 -11.49 -29.67 -6.07
C THR A 95 -13.01 -29.63 -6.12
N THR A 96 -13.58 -30.00 -7.26
CA THR A 96 -15.04 -30.06 -7.40
C THR A 96 -15.58 -31.30 -6.68
N SER A 97 -16.45 -31.08 -5.70
CA SER A 97 -17.24 -32.15 -5.09
C SER A 97 -18.46 -32.44 -5.95
N ARG A 98 -18.82 -33.72 -6.11
CA ARG A 98 -19.98 -34.16 -6.90
C ARG A 98 -20.80 -35.19 -6.12
N VAL A 99 -22.12 -35.03 -6.15
CA VAL A 99 -23.07 -35.94 -5.50
C VAL A 99 -24.18 -36.28 -6.50
N ALA A 100 -24.41 -37.58 -6.70
CA ALA A 100 -25.53 -38.08 -7.47
C ALA A 100 -26.78 -38.19 -6.58
N LEU A 101 -27.94 -37.84 -7.13
CA LEU A 101 -29.22 -37.75 -6.44
C LEU A 101 -30.32 -38.38 -7.27
N SER A 102 -31.34 -38.90 -6.58
CA SER A 102 -32.62 -39.29 -7.18
C SER A 102 -33.71 -38.54 -6.42
N LEU A 103 -34.39 -37.64 -7.11
CA LEU A 103 -35.41 -36.77 -6.53
C LEU A 103 -36.80 -37.20 -7.02
N PRO A 104 -37.79 -37.33 -6.12
CA PRO A 104 -39.19 -37.47 -6.53
C PRO A 104 -39.70 -36.15 -7.15
N ALA A 105 -40.92 -36.18 -7.71
CA ALA A 105 -41.60 -34.94 -8.04
C ALA A 105 -41.99 -34.21 -6.75
N GLY A 106 -41.78 -32.90 -6.69
CA GLY A 106 -42.02 -32.12 -5.48
C GLY A 106 -41.11 -30.91 -5.34
N GLU A 107 -41.36 -30.13 -4.29
CA GLU A 107 -40.54 -28.99 -3.92
C GLU A 107 -39.36 -29.49 -3.11
N HIS A 108 -38.17 -29.02 -3.48
CA HIS A 108 -36.92 -29.40 -2.84
C HIS A 108 -36.12 -28.15 -2.48
N GLU A 109 -35.39 -28.24 -1.37
CA GLU A 109 -34.45 -27.23 -0.93
C GLU A 109 -33.05 -27.80 -0.92
N VAL A 110 -32.15 -27.16 -1.67
CA VAL A 110 -30.71 -27.38 -1.52
C VAL A 110 -30.15 -26.31 -0.60
N ALA A 111 -29.41 -26.73 0.42
CA ALA A 111 -28.71 -25.84 1.33
C ALA A 111 -27.26 -26.26 1.47
N VAL A 112 -26.33 -25.30 1.46
CA VAL A 112 -24.90 -25.55 1.66
C VAL A 112 -24.38 -24.65 2.77
N LEU A 113 -23.96 -25.26 3.85
CA LEU A 113 -23.30 -24.57 4.96
C LEU A 113 -21.80 -24.51 4.67
N VAL A 114 -21.27 -23.31 4.46
CA VAL A 114 -19.83 -23.08 4.19
C VAL A 114 -19.19 -22.44 5.40
N ARG A 115 -18.02 -22.95 5.81
CA ARG A 115 -17.24 -22.41 6.93
C ARG A 115 -15.85 -21.97 6.47
N HIS A 116 -15.43 -20.78 6.88
CA HIS A 116 -14.11 -20.24 6.55
C HIS A 116 -13.55 -19.44 7.72
N ARG A 117 -12.32 -19.78 8.15
CA ARG A 117 -11.55 -19.01 9.11
C ARG A 117 -10.67 -17.98 8.41
N GLY A 118 -10.82 -16.69 8.77
CA GLY A 118 -9.98 -15.62 8.20
C GLY A 118 -10.47 -15.07 6.85
N GLY A 119 -11.73 -15.28 6.48
CA GLY A 119 -12.30 -14.70 5.27
C GLY A 119 -13.80 -14.98 5.09
N PRO A 120 -14.42 -14.43 4.02
CA PRO A 120 -15.82 -14.73 3.69
C PRO A 120 -15.99 -16.20 3.31
N PRO A 121 -17.01 -16.90 3.81
CA PRO A 121 -17.51 -18.11 3.18
C PRO A 121 -18.03 -17.81 1.78
N ALA A 122 -17.71 -18.68 0.82
CA ALA A 122 -18.13 -18.52 -0.58
C ALA A 122 -18.48 -19.88 -1.20
N LEU A 123 -19.44 -19.88 -2.12
CA LEU A 123 -19.97 -21.07 -2.78
C LEU A 123 -20.06 -20.87 -4.30
N ALA A 124 -19.70 -21.89 -5.06
CA ALA A 124 -20.15 -22.05 -6.44
C ALA A 124 -20.79 -23.45 -6.58
N LEU A 125 -22.03 -23.51 -7.08
CA LEU A 125 -22.76 -24.77 -7.24
C LEU A 125 -23.52 -24.76 -8.57
N SER A 126 -23.49 -25.91 -9.25
CA SER A 126 -24.25 -26.16 -10.47
C SER A 126 -24.85 -27.56 -10.51
N SER A 127 -26.03 -27.66 -11.12
CA SER A 127 -26.64 -28.91 -11.58
C SER A 127 -27.43 -28.60 -12.83
N ALA A 128 -27.02 -29.19 -13.96
CA ALA A 128 -27.65 -28.94 -15.25
C ALA A 128 -29.05 -29.55 -15.29
N GLU A 129 -29.22 -30.73 -14.71
CA GLU A 129 -30.48 -31.49 -14.70
C GLU A 129 -31.55 -30.80 -13.85
N LEU A 130 -31.14 -30.10 -12.79
CA LEU A 130 -32.03 -29.35 -11.89
C LEU A 130 -32.16 -27.87 -12.26
N GLY A 131 -31.45 -27.40 -13.30
CA GLY A 131 -31.40 -25.99 -13.66
C GLY A 131 -30.82 -25.09 -12.57
N LEU A 132 -29.99 -25.65 -11.68
CA LEU A 132 -29.40 -24.92 -10.56
C LEU A 132 -28.06 -24.33 -10.97
N LEU A 133 -27.92 -23.01 -10.79
CA LEU A 133 -26.68 -22.26 -10.95
C LEU A 133 -26.61 -21.24 -9.82
N THR A 134 -25.50 -21.15 -9.09
CA THR A 134 -25.33 -20.12 -8.08
C THR A 134 -25.29 -18.73 -8.70
N GLY A 135 -26.11 -17.84 -8.14
CA GLY A 135 -26.34 -16.47 -8.62
C GLY A 135 -27.09 -15.63 -7.57
N PRO A 136 -27.49 -14.38 -7.91
CA PRO A 136 -28.18 -13.47 -7.00
C PRO A 136 -29.57 -13.93 -6.53
N ASP A 137 -30.12 -14.94 -7.18
CA ASP A 137 -31.40 -15.58 -6.90
C ASP A 137 -31.33 -16.66 -5.81
N TRP A 138 -30.14 -16.89 -5.26
CA TRP A 138 -29.92 -17.69 -4.05
C TRP A 138 -30.07 -16.84 -2.81
N GLU A 139 -30.40 -17.48 -1.69
CA GLU A 139 -30.42 -16.81 -0.39
C GLU A 139 -29.19 -17.21 0.44
N ALA A 140 -28.74 -16.32 1.31
CA ALA A 140 -27.64 -16.53 2.24
C ALA A 140 -28.05 -16.11 3.66
N SER A 141 -27.58 -16.85 4.66
CA SER A 141 -27.86 -16.59 6.08
C SER A 141 -26.62 -16.87 6.93
N GLY A 142 -26.31 -15.96 7.86
CA GLY A 142 -25.22 -16.13 8.83
C GLY A 142 -25.66 -16.78 10.15
N ASP A 143 -26.95 -16.73 10.47
CA ASP A 143 -27.56 -17.20 11.72
C ASP A 143 -28.54 -18.38 11.50
N GLY A 144 -28.85 -18.71 10.23
CA GLY A 144 -29.87 -19.69 9.84
C GLY A 144 -31.32 -19.22 10.02
N GLN A 145 -31.52 -17.98 10.48
CA GLN A 145 -32.84 -17.42 10.79
C GLN A 145 -33.18 -16.26 9.84
N SER A 146 -32.24 -15.35 9.65
CA SER A 146 -32.36 -14.18 8.79
C SER A 146 -31.78 -14.49 7.42
N TRP A 147 -32.60 -14.35 6.37
CA TRP A 147 -32.22 -14.67 5.00
C TRP A 147 -32.18 -13.42 4.13
N ALA A 148 -31.13 -13.29 3.34
CA ALA A 148 -30.95 -12.20 2.39
C ALA A 148 -30.52 -12.77 1.02
N PRO A 149 -30.77 -12.08 -0.10
CA PRO A 149 -30.24 -12.47 -1.40
C PRO A 149 -28.70 -12.57 -1.36
N ALA A 150 -28.15 -13.66 -1.89
CA ALA A 150 -26.71 -13.85 -1.96
C ALA A 150 -26.08 -12.84 -2.93
N ALA A 151 -24.91 -12.31 -2.59
CA ALA A 151 -24.16 -11.42 -3.46
C ALA A 151 -23.18 -12.22 -4.31
N ARG A 152 -22.89 -11.80 -5.54
CA ARG A 152 -21.78 -12.39 -6.30
C ARG A 152 -20.45 -12.08 -5.62
N ALA A 153 -19.51 -13.01 -5.66
CA ALA A 153 -18.19 -12.81 -5.06
C ALA A 153 -17.43 -11.66 -5.73
N ASP A 154 -17.60 -11.50 -7.05
CA ASP A 154 -17.02 -10.45 -7.89
C ASP A 154 -17.80 -9.14 -7.91
N SER A 155 -18.91 -9.02 -7.16
CA SER A 155 -19.58 -7.73 -7.00
C SER A 155 -18.69 -6.77 -6.20
N TYR A 156 -18.54 -5.56 -6.75
CA TYR A 156 -17.87 -4.45 -6.09
C TYR A 156 -18.92 -3.49 -5.52
N GLU A 157 -18.86 -3.27 -4.22
CA GLU A 157 -19.60 -2.22 -3.52
C GLU A 157 -18.59 -1.25 -2.96
N ALA A 158 -18.65 0.02 -3.36
CA ALA A 158 -17.75 1.02 -2.82
C ALA A 158 -18.01 1.18 -1.31
N PRO A 159 -16.97 1.30 -0.47
CA PRO A 159 -17.16 1.54 0.95
C PRO A 159 -17.81 2.91 1.15
N GLU A 160 -18.63 3.05 2.19
CA GLU A 160 -19.47 4.25 2.40
C GLU A 160 -18.66 5.56 2.35
N PHE A 161 -17.45 5.57 2.93
CA PHE A 161 -16.60 6.76 2.92
C PHE A 161 -16.13 7.16 1.52
N ALA A 162 -16.06 6.23 0.55
CA ALA A 162 -15.69 6.54 -0.82
C ALA A 162 -16.71 7.47 -1.48
N ALA A 163 -17.98 7.41 -1.06
CA ALA A 163 -19.02 8.34 -1.52
C ALA A 163 -18.74 9.80 -1.11
N ARG A 164 -17.90 10.05 -0.09
CA ARG A 164 -17.45 11.39 0.30
C ARG A 164 -16.48 12.01 -0.71
N PHE A 165 -15.84 11.18 -1.52
CA PHE A 165 -14.84 11.61 -2.50
C PHE A 165 -15.43 11.50 -3.91
N GLY A 166 -15.63 12.65 -4.55
CA GLY A 166 -15.98 12.67 -5.97
C GLY A 166 -14.90 12.02 -6.85
N PRO A 167 -15.23 11.56 -8.06
CA PRO A 167 -14.25 11.01 -8.99
C PRO A 167 -13.10 11.98 -9.25
N ALA A 168 -11.86 11.47 -9.36
CA ALA A 168 -10.67 12.29 -9.65
C ALA A 168 -10.86 13.18 -10.89
N ALA A 169 -11.48 12.65 -11.96
CA ALA A 169 -11.79 13.41 -13.17
C ALA A 169 -12.76 14.59 -12.90
N ALA A 170 -13.72 14.44 -11.99
CA ALA A 170 -14.64 15.52 -11.63
C ALA A 170 -13.92 16.65 -10.91
N HIS A 171 -13.01 16.32 -9.98
CA HIS A 171 -12.19 17.31 -9.29
C HIS A 171 -11.19 17.99 -10.23
N LEU A 172 -10.53 17.24 -11.12
CA LEU A 172 -9.65 17.82 -12.15
C LEU A 172 -10.39 18.81 -13.05
N ARG A 173 -11.62 18.48 -13.49
CA ARG A 173 -12.43 19.40 -14.28
C ARG A 173 -12.78 20.68 -13.51
N ARG A 174 -13.05 20.57 -12.20
CA ARG A 174 -13.34 21.73 -11.33
C ARG A 174 -12.11 22.63 -11.13
N THR A 175 -10.91 22.05 -11.02
CA THR A 175 -9.66 22.81 -10.82
C THR A 175 -9.00 23.25 -12.12
N ALA A 176 -9.36 22.66 -13.27
CA ALA A 176 -8.76 22.95 -14.57
C ALA A 176 -8.76 24.44 -14.96
N PRO A 177 -9.84 25.23 -14.76
CA PRO A 177 -9.81 26.66 -15.11
C PRO A 177 -8.74 27.42 -14.31
N PHE A 178 -8.61 27.13 -13.01
CA PHE A 178 -7.58 27.73 -12.17
C PHE A 178 -6.17 27.32 -12.62
N LEU A 179 -5.95 26.03 -12.89
CA LEU A 179 -4.67 25.54 -13.39
C LEU A 179 -4.33 26.12 -14.76
N ALA A 180 -5.32 26.33 -15.63
CA ALA A 180 -5.15 26.96 -16.93
C ALA A 180 -4.74 28.44 -16.79
N VAL A 181 -5.34 29.19 -15.86
CA VAL A 181 -4.93 30.57 -15.56
C VAL A 181 -3.48 30.61 -15.05
N VAL A 182 -3.13 29.75 -14.08
CA VAL A 182 -1.75 29.65 -13.58
C VAL A 182 -0.78 29.31 -14.71
N PHE A 183 -1.14 28.34 -15.56
CA PHE A 183 -0.32 27.96 -16.71
C PHE A 183 -0.13 29.12 -17.68
N VAL A 184 -1.20 29.84 -18.07
CA VAL A 184 -1.12 30.97 -19.00
C VAL A 184 -0.26 32.10 -18.42
N VAL A 185 -0.44 32.45 -17.13
CA VAL A 185 0.37 33.48 -16.47
C VAL A 185 1.84 33.10 -16.47
N VAL A 186 2.18 31.86 -16.06
CA VAL A 186 3.57 31.38 -16.06
C VAL A 186 4.13 31.31 -17.47
N PHE A 187 3.35 30.84 -18.45
CA PHE A 187 3.75 30.77 -19.85
C PHE A 187 4.06 32.15 -20.44
N LEU A 188 3.19 33.14 -20.22
CA LEU A 188 3.40 34.51 -20.68
C LEU A 188 4.59 35.16 -19.96
N TRP A 189 4.79 34.90 -18.67
CA TRP A 189 5.96 35.37 -17.94
C TRP A 189 7.26 34.80 -18.52
N ILE A 190 7.32 33.50 -18.79
CA ILE A 190 8.48 32.86 -19.43
C ILE A 190 8.74 33.44 -20.83
N ARG A 191 7.68 33.67 -21.62
CA ARG A 191 7.78 34.23 -22.98
C ARG A 191 8.26 35.67 -23.00
N THR A 192 7.82 36.51 -22.06
CA THR A 192 8.14 37.94 -22.03
C THR A 192 9.56 38.24 -21.55
N GLY A 193 10.27 37.26 -20.96
CA GLY A 193 11.70 37.36 -20.65
C GLY A 193 12.08 38.38 -19.58
N ARG A 194 11.10 39.05 -18.93
CA ARG A 194 11.34 40.21 -18.06
C ARG A 194 12.01 39.87 -16.72
N ALA A 195 11.96 38.62 -16.28
CA ALA A 195 12.73 38.12 -15.13
C ALA A 195 12.74 36.58 -15.12
N ARG A 196 13.90 35.94 -15.22
CA ARG A 196 14.05 34.50 -15.00
C ARG A 196 14.66 34.28 -13.61
N PRO A 197 13.94 33.66 -12.67
CA PRO A 197 14.51 33.40 -11.35
C PRO A 197 15.66 32.41 -11.48
N SER A 198 16.74 32.62 -10.75
CA SER A 198 17.83 31.64 -10.64
C SER A 198 17.35 30.40 -9.89
N ALA A 199 18.03 29.28 -10.07
CA ALA A 199 17.73 28.04 -9.35
C ALA A 199 17.77 28.23 -7.82
N SER A 200 18.66 29.10 -7.33
CA SER A 200 18.74 29.46 -5.90
C SER A 200 17.51 30.23 -5.41
N GLN A 201 16.98 31.15 -6.21
CA GLN A 201 15.76 31.89 -5.89
C GLN A 201 14.55 30.96 -5.85
N VAL A 202 14.42 30.05 -6.83
CA VAL A 202 13.34 29.05 -6.85
C VAL A 202 13.41 28.15 -5.62
N ARG A 203 14.60 27.67 -5.25
CA ARG A 203 14.80 26.89 -4.03
C ARG A 203 14.29 27.61 -2.77
N TRP A 204 14.67 28.88 -2.58
CA TRP A 204 14.19 29.65 -1.43
C TRP A 204 12.69 29.90 -1.46
N LEU A 205 12.12 30.14 -2.65
CA LEU A 205 10.68 30.26 -2.82
C LEU A 205 9.95 28.97 -2.42
N LEU A 206 10.46 27.80 -2.81
CA LEU A 206 9.90 26.50 -2.45
C LEU A 206 10.00 26.23 -0.94
N LEU A 207 11.14 26.56 -0.31
CA LEU A 207 11.31 26.44 1.13
C LEU A 207 10.39 27.40 1.91
N ALA A 208 10.17 28.61 1.39
CA ALA A 208 9.22 29.55 1.97
C ALA A 208 7.77 29.03 1.85
N ALA A 209 7.39 28.55 0.66
CA ALA A 209 6.07 27.95 0.42
C ALA A 209 5.85 26.71 1.32
N TRP A 210 6.88 25.86 1.46
CA TRP A 210 6.87 24.74 2.39
C TRP A 210 6.64 25.18 3.84
N THR A 211 7.34 26.23 4.28
CA THR A 211 7.20 26.76 5.65
C THR A 211 5.79 27.31 5.91
N VAL A 212 5.22 28.04 4.95
CA VAL A 212 3.83 28.54 5.05
C VAL A 212 2.83 27.38 5.11
N MET A 213 2.98 26.38 4.23
CA MET A 213 2.15 25.18 4.24
C MET A 213 2.29 24.42 5.56
N ALA A 214 3.51 24.23 6.06
CA ALA A 214 3.79 23.55 7.32
C ALA A 214 3.15 24.27 8.51
N ALA A 215 3.26 25.60 8.57
CA ALA A 215 2.69 26.42 9.64
C ALA A 215 1.15 26.40 9.66
N ASN A 216 0.52 26.30 8.48
CA ASN A 216 -0.93 26.09 8.36
C ASN A 216 -1.31 24.68 8.79
N ASN A 217 -0.67 23.67 8.18
CA ASN A 217 -1.11 22.29 8.26
C ASN A 217 -0.82 21.63 9.61
N ILE A 218 0.23 22.07 10.32
CA ILE A 218 0.50 21.61 11.68
C ILE A 218 -0.67 21.91 12.64
N ARG A 219 -1.47 22.94 12.35
CA ARG A 219 -2.66 23.32 13.13
C ARG A 219 -3.94 22.68 12.61
N THR A 220 -4.11 22.60 11.29
CA THR A 220 -5.38 22.21 10.66
C THR A 220 -5.54 20.70 10.47
N LEU A 221 -4.46 19.94 10.31
CA LEU A 221 -4.55 18.51 10.08
C LEU A 221 -4.94 17.77 11.37
N PRO A 222 -5.99 16.92 11.35
CA PRO A 222 -6.39 16.11 12.50
C PRO A 222 -5.23 15.27 13.05
N LEU A 223 -5.09 15.18 14.37
CA LEU A 223 -3.98 14.48 15.02
C LEU A 223 -3.90 12.99 14.68
N ALA A 224 -5.07 12.35 14.52
CA ALA A 224 -5.19 10.94 14.16
C ALA A 224 -4.98 10.66 12.65
N CYS A 225 -4.79 11.69 11.83
CA CYS A 225 -4.57 11.52 10.39
C CYS A 225 -3.12 11.12 10.10
N GLY A 226 -2.95 10.05 9.34
CA GLY A 226 -1.66 9.57 8.85
C GLY A 226 -1.56 8.05 8.89
N PHE A 227 -0.60 7.53 8.14
CA PHE A 227 -0.31 6.10 8.12
C PHE A 227 0.29 5.67 9.46
N ASP A 228 -0.34 4.70 10.13
CA ASP A 228 0.12 4.06 11.37
C ASP A 228 0.59 5.00 12.50
N VAL A 229 0.09 6.25 12.51
CA VAL A 229 0.49 7.30 13.46
C VAL A 229 0.34 6.84 14.91
N ARG A 230 -0.74 6.12 15.23
CA ARG A 230 -0.97 5.58 16.57
C ARG A 230 0.14 4.63 16.97
N SER A 231 0.47 3.68 16.10
CA SER A 231 1.50 2.66 16.36
C SER A 231 2.90 3.26 16.43
N HIS A 232 3.19 4.29 15.63
CA HIS A 232 4.44 5.05 15.76
C HIS A 232 4.52 5.77 17.12
N MET A 233 3.43 6.40 17.57
CA MET A 233 3.39 7.03 18.89
C MET A 233 3.48 6.02 20.03
N ASP A 234 2.89 4.83 19.90
CA ASP A 234 3.00 3.76 20.89
C ASP A 234 4.48 3.35 21.09
N TYR A 235 5.26 3.26 20.01
CA TYR A 235 6.71 3.03 20.09
C TYR A 235 7.41 4.18 20.85
N VAL A 236 7.14 5.44 20.50
CA VAL A 236 7.74 6.60 21.19
C VAL A 236 7.46 6.57 22.69
N LEU A 237 6.19 6.37 23.06
CA LEU A 237 5.75 6.30 24.46
C LEU A 237 6.35 5.10 25.19
N TYR A 238 6.57 3.99 24.48
CA TYR A 238 7.26 2.83 25.02
C TYR A 238 8.69 3.19 25.47
N ILE A 239 9.47 3.86 24.62
CA ILE A 239 10.83 4.29 24.95
C ILE A 239 10.80 5.27 26.13
N VAL A 240 9.91 6.26 26.09
CA VAL A 240 9.79 7.29 27.14
C VAL A 240 9.42 6.68 28.50
N SER A 241 8.52 5.70 28.52
CA SER A 241 8.03 5.09 29.76
C SER A 241 8.97 4.00 30.32
N ARG A 242 9.63 3.23 29.45
CA ARG A 242 10.40 2.05 29.86
C ARG A 242 11.91 2.20 29.73
N TRP A 243 12.40 3.30 29.14
CA TRP A 243 13.83 3.57 28.95
C TRP A 243 14.60 2.45 28.23
N ARG A 244 13.89 1.71 27.37
CA ARG A 244 14.48 0.66 26.52
C ARG A 244 13.77 0.60 25.17
N LEU A 245 14.43 -0.03 24.20
CA LEU A 245 13.79 -0.38 22.95
C LEU A 245 12.80 -1.55 23.17
N PRO A 246 11.65 -1.54 22.49
CA PRO A 246 10.75 -2.68 22.48
C PRO A 246 11.34 -3.83 21.65
N LEU A 247 10.88 -5.05 21.94
CA LEU A 247 11.02 -6.20 21.06
C LEU A 247 10.00 -6.11 19.92
N ALA A 248 10.29 -6.80 18.81
CA ALA A 248 9.50 -6.72 17.58
C ALA A 248 8.03 -7.19 17.73
N ASP A 249 7.73 -7.98 18.75
CA ASP A 249 6.41 -8.54 19.07
C ASP A 249 5.65 -7.76 20.15
N GLU A 250 6.25 -6.71 20.74
CA GLU A 250 5.61 -5.90 21.79
C GLU A 250 4.61 -4.86 21.25
N GLY A 251 4.50 -4.69 19.93
CA GLY A 251 3.55 -3.76 19.31
C GLY A 251 3.62 -3.71 17.78
N TRP A 252 2.59 -3.11 17.16
CA TRP A 252 2.39 -3.16 15.71
C TRP A 252 3.57 -2.62 14.88
N GLU A 253 4.11 -1.44 15.22
CA GLU A 253 5.27 -0.84 14.53
C GLU A 253 6.60 -1.08 15.28
N MET A 254 6.62 -1.91 16.33
CA MET A 254 7.81 -2.10 17.18
C MET A 254 8.90 -2.96 16.52
N PHE A 255 8.60 -3.58 15.37
CA PHE A 255 9.59 -4.24 14.53
C PHE A 255 10.45 -3.26 13.69
N GLN A 256 10.04 -1.98 13.60
CA GLN A 256 10.75 -0.98 12.79
C GLN A 256 12.12 -0.64 13.36
N SER A 257 13.01 -0.15 12.50
CA SER A 257 14.34 0.29 12.90
C SER A 257 14.28 1.51 13.85
N PRO A 258 15.16 1.58 14.87
CA PRO A 258 14.88 2.38 16.08
C PRO A 258 15.21 3.88 15.98
N LEU A 259 16.00 4.34 14.99
CA LEU A 259 16.59 5.69 15.02
C LEU A 259 15.55 6.81 15.07
N TYR A 260 14.47 6.69 14.28
CA TYR A 260 13.40 7.69 14.29
C TYR A 260 12.80 7.87 15.68
N TYR A 261 12.51 6.75 16.36
CA TYR A 261 11.90 6.74 17.68
C TYR A 261 12.86 7.20 18.76
N LEU A 262 14.15 6.87 18.64
CA LEU A 262 15.20 7.39 19.52
C LEU A 262 15.39 8.90 19.40
N VAL A 263 15.16 9.48 18.22
CA VAL A 263 15.13 10.93 18.03
C VAL A 263 13.85 11.54 18.59
N LEU A 264 12.70 10.90 18.37
CA LEU A 264 11.40 11.45 18.71
C LEU A 264 11.05 11.32 20.20
N ALA A 265 11.52 10.28 20.90
CA ALA A 265 11.29 10.07 22.34
C ALA A 265 11.77 11.23 23.24
N PRO A 266 13.04 11.69 23.17
CA PRO A 266 13.46 12.84 23.97
C PRO A 266 12.74 14.12 23.54
N PHE A 267 12.45 14.29 22.25
CA PHE A 267 11.69 15.43 21.76
C PHE A 267 10.25 15.44 22.31
N TYR A 268 9.60 14.28 22.38
CA TYR A 268 8.32 14.09 23.05
C TYR A 268 8.42 14.44 24.53
N ALA A 269 9.40 13.90 25.25
CA ALA A 269 9.56 14.16 26.69
C ALA A 269 9.74 15.66 27.00
N ILE A 270 10.53 16.37 26.19
CA ILE A 270 10.74 17.81 26.32
C ILE A 270 9.48 18.60 25.99
N THR A 271 8.77 18.26 24.91
CA THR A 271 7.57 19.01 24.52
C THR A 271 6.36 18.70 25.40
N ALA A 272 6.28 17.50 25.98
CA ALA A 272 5.26 17.10 26.94
C ALA A 272 5.45 17.79 28.31
N SER A 273 6.67 18.17 28.68
CA SER A 273 6.91 18.94 29.91
C SER A 273 6.62 20.43 29.75
N LEU A 274 6.49 20.92 28.52
CA LEU A 274 6.30 22.35 28.21
C LEU A 274 4.90 22.71 27.70
N ALA A 275 4.10 21.73 27.27
CA ALA A 275 2.82 21.98 26.61
C ALA A 275 1.77 20.90 26.89
N ASP A 276 0.51 21.19 26.55
CA ASP A 276 -0.59 20.24 26.62
C ASP A 276 -0.48 19.15 25.54
N VAL A 277 -1.14 18.01 25.79
CA VAL A 277 -1.06 16.81 24.92
C VAL A 277 -1.32 17.12 23.44
N PRO A 278 -2.38 17.87 23.04
CA PRO A 278 -2.58 18.24 21.64
C PRO A 278 -1.41 19.01 21.03
N THR A 279 -0.81 19.94 21.77
CA THR A 279 0.33 20.74 21.28
C THR A 279 1.59 19.90 21.18
N THR A 280 1.86 19.03 22.16
CA THR A 280 2.95 18.04 22.11
C THR A 280 2.83 17.17 20.85
N LEU A 281 1.65 16.61 20.57
CA LEU A 281 1.43 15.77 19.39
C LEU A 281 1.57 16.54 18.07
N ARG A 282 1.13 17.81 18.02
CA ARG A 282 1.40 18.68 16.87
C ARG A 282 2.90 18.92 16.69
N ALA A 283 3.61 19.18 17.79
CA ALA A 283 5.04 19.44 17.77
C ALA A 283 5.82 18.25 17.21
N MET A 284 5.39 17.00 17.46
CA MET A 284 6.04 15.80 16.91
C MET A 284 6.16 15.82 15.38
N ARG A 285 5.23 16.49 14.68
CA ARG A 285 5.26 16.62 13.21
C ARG A 285 6.43 17.46 12.70
N VAL A 286 7.02 18.32 13.55
CA VAL A 286 8.14 19.19 13.17
C VAL A 286 9.32 18.39 12.62
N VAL A 287 9.60 17.20 13.18
CA VAL A 287 10.68 16.34 12.69
C VAL A 287 10.44 15.94 11.22
N GLY A 288 9.24 15.48 10.90
CA GLY A 288 8.85 15.15 9.52
C GLY A 288 8.89 16.35 8.58
N LEU A 289 8.41 17.51 9.06
CA LEU A 289 8.39 18.77 8.30
C LEU A 289 9.80 19.28 7.97
N LEU A 290 10.74 19.18 8.93
CA LEU A 290 12.15 19.51 8.70
C LEU A 290 12.78 18.55 7.70
N CYS A 291 12.44 17.25 7.75
CA CYS A 291 12.89 16.29 6.76
C CYS A 291 12.38 16.62 5.35
N GLY A 292 11.12 17.02 5.22
CA GLY A 292 10.56 17.42 3.92
C GLY A 292 11.16 18.71 3.36
N ALA A 293 11.53 19.67 4.22
CA ALA A 293 12.32 20.84 3.82
C ALA A 293 13.75 20.43 3.39
N ALA A 294 14.37 19.50 4.12
CA ALA A 294 15.68 18.96 3.77
C ALA A 294 15.67 18.26 2.41
N GLN A 295 14.59 17.56 2.05
CA GLN A 295 14.42 16.96 0.71
C GLN A 295 14.49 17.98 -0.42
N ILE A 296 13.86 19.15 -0.25
CA ILE A 296 13.90 20.25 -1.23
C ILE A 296 15.35 20.73 -1.41
N GLU A 297 16.05 20.98 -0.30
CA GLU A 297 17.45 21.43 -0.32
C GLU A 297 18.39 20.37 -0.91
N LEU A 298 18.21 19.10 -0.55
CA LEU A 298 19.03 17.99 -1.04
C LEU A 298 18.82 17.80 -2.54
N THR A 299 17.59 17.84 -3.03
CA THR A 299 17.27 17.78 -4.47
C THR A 299 17.97 18.91 -5.23
N PHE A 300 17.89 20.14 -4.73
CA PHE A 300 18.59 21.28 -5.33
C PHE A 300 20.10 21.06 -5.38
N ARG A 301 20.72 20.61 -4.28
CA ARG A 301 22.17 20.33 -4.22
C ARG A 301 22.58 19.24 -5.20
N ALA A 302 21.74 18.21 -5.32
CA ALA A 302 21.95 17.10 -6.24
C ALA A 302 21.97 17.62 -7.69
N LEU A 303 20.97 18.40 -8.08
CA LEU A 303 20.88 18.93 -9.45
C LEU A 303 21.93 19.98 -9.77
N ARG A 304 22.28 20.86 -8.81
CA ARG A 304 23.37 21.81 -9.00
C ARG A 304 24.70 21.10 -9.27
N ARG A 305 24.89 19.89 -8.72
CA ARG A 305 26.08 19.08 -8.95
C ARG A 305 26.05 18.34 -10.29
N VAL A 306 24.89 17.81 -10.69
CA VAL A 306 24.72 17.05 -11.95
C VAL A 306 24.69 18.00 -13.16
N TYR A 307 24.06 19.17 -13.01
CA TYR A 307 23.78 20.11 -14.09
C TYR A 307 24.32 21.52 -13.80
N PRO A 308 25.63 21.70 -13.53
CA PRO A 308 26.19 22.95 -12.99
C PRO A 308 25.97 24.19 -13.88
N ARG A 309 25.82 24.01 -15.20
CA ARG A 309 25.63 25.09 -16.19
C ARG A 309 24.19 25.21 -16.71
N ARG A 310 23.27 24.40 -16.20
CA ARG A 310 21.90 24.27 -16.70
C ARG A 310 20.91 24.61 -15.59
N GLU A 311 20.76 25.91 -15.30
CA GLU A 311 19.83 26.39 -14.27
C GLU A 311 18.38 26.01 -14.56
N ASP A 312 18.02 25.87 -15.84
CA ASP A 312 16.73 25.36 -16.29
C ASP A 312 16.43 23.95 -15.72
N LEU A 313 17.40 23.04 -15.81
CA LEU A 313 17.27 21.68 -15.28
C LEU A 313 17.32 21.66 -13.75
N GLN A 314 18.10 22.54 -13.14
CA GLN A 314 18.13 22.69 -11.68
C GLN A 314 16.76 23.16 -11.15
N ILE A 315 16.14 24.15 -11.79
CA ILE A 315 14.81 24.66 -11.45
C ILE A 315 13.77 23.55 -11.62
N MET A 316 13.73 22.92 -12.80
CA MET A 316 12.73 21.90 -13.12
C MET A 316 12.82 20.73 -12.15
N GLY A 317 14.02 20.18 -11.93
CA GLY A 317 14.16 19.04 -11.04
C GLY A 317 13.96 19.40 -9.56
N THR A 318 14.32 20.61 -9.11
CA THR A 318 14.07 21.03 -7.72
C THR A 318 12.57 21.22 -7.47
N ALA A 319 11.85 21.80 -8.43
CA ALA A 319 10.40 21.94 -8.35
C ALA A 319 9.71 20.58 -8.37
N LEU A 320 10.06 19.71 -9.32
CA LEU A 320 9.47 18.37 -9.42
C LEU A 320 9.78 17.52 -8.18
N GLY A 321 11.05 17.40 -7.80
CA GLY A 321 11.48 16.57 -6.67
C GLY A 321 11.01 17.12 -5.32
N GLY A 322 11.06 18.45 -5.14
CA GLY A 322 10.64 19.10 -3.90
C GLY A 322 9.13 19.10 -3.68
N LEU A 323 8.34 19.15 -4.76
CA LEU A 323 6.86 19.16 -4.72
C LEU A 323 6.25 17.78 -5.00
N LEU A 324 7.03 16.70 -4.95
CA LEU A 324 6.50 15.35 -5.07
C LEU A 324 5.40 15.14 -4.00
N PRO A 325 4.19 14.68 -4.38
CA PRO A 325 3.08 14.50 -3.44
C PRO A 325 3.47 13.70 -2.20
N ILE A 326 4.27 12.64 -2.38
CA ILE A 326 4.79 11.78 -1.31
C ILE A 326 5.58 12.55 -0.25
N ASN A 327 6.43 13.51 -0.66
CA ASN A 327 7.17 14.36 0.27
C ASN A 327 6.21 15.27 1.03
N ILE A 328 5.25 15.87 0.32
CA ILE A 328 4.27 16.78 0.91
C ILE A 328 3.44 16.07 1.97
N TYR A 329 2.76 14.96 1.66
CA TYR A 329 1.80 14.39 2.62
C TYR A 329 2.46 13.57 3.73
N LEU A 330 3.57 12.84 3.47
CA LEU A 330 4.21 12.02 4.52
C LEU A 330 4.95 12.88 5.55
N SER A 331 5.59 13.97 5.14
CA SER A 331 6.30 14.85 6.07
C SER A 331 5.40 15.58 7.07
N GLN A 332 4.07 15.53 6.88
CA GLN A 332 3.10 16.22 7.73
C GLN A 332 2.53 15.33 8.85
N VAL A 333 2.86 14.04 8.83
CA VAL A 333 2.39 13.06 9.81
C VAL A 333 3.56 12.44 10.56
N VAL A 334 3.30 11.86 11.72
CA VAL A 334 4.31 11.16 12.51
C VAL A 334 4.56 9.79 11.86
N GLY A 335 5.81 9.53 11.49
CA GLY A 335 6.24 8.32 10.78
C GLY A 335 7.73 8.36 10.47
N ASN A 336 8.34 7.20 10.27
CA ASN A 336 9.78 7.08 10.04
C ASN A 336 10.21 7.35 8.58
N GLU A 337 9.25 7.43 7.66
CA GLU A 337 9.47 7.63 6.23
C GLU A 337 10.18 8.94 5.89
N PRO A 338 9.80 10.12 6.44
CA PRO A 338 10.43 11.38 6.06
C PRO A 338 11.92 11.39 6.42
N LEU A 339 12.28 10.90 7.61
CA LEU A 339 13.67 10.83 8.07
C LEU A 339 14.47 9.83 7.22
N ALA A 340 13.90 8.64 6.96
CA ALA A 340 14.55 7.63 6.12
C ALA A 340 14.80 8.17 4.71
N GLY A 341 13.81 8.83 4.12
CA GLY A 341 13.94 9.51 2.85
C GLY A 341 15.06 10.54 2.87
N ALA A 342 15.11 11.40 3.89
CA ALA A 342 16.08 12.51 3.96
C ALA A 342 17.52 11.98 4.06
N LEU A 343 17.74 10.93 4.85
CA LEU A 343 19.03 10.27 4.99
C LEU A 343 19.44 9.54 3.70
N CYS A 344 18.51 8.86 3.03
CA CYS A 344 18.75 8.26 1.71
C CYS A 344 19.12 9.31 0.66
N ALA A 345 18.39 10.43 0.59
CA ALA A 345 18.70 11.53 -0.32
C ALA A 345 20.06 12.17 0.00
N ALA A 346 20.40 12.33 1.28
CA ALA A 346 21.71 12.81 1.70
C ALA A 346 22.83 11.84 1.30
N ALA A 347 22.60 10.52 1.43
CA ALA A 347 23.55 9.50 0.98
C ALA A 347 23.77 9.55 -0.55
N ILE A 348 22.70 9.75 -1.33
CA ILE A 348 22.80 9.93 -2.79
C ILE A 348 23.60 11.20 -3.14
N VAL A 349 23.33 12.32 -2.46
CA VAL A 349 24.10 13.56 -2.66
C VAL A 349 25.56 13.37 -2.25
N ALA A 350 25.84 12.61 -1.18
CA ALA A 350 27.21 12.27 -0.77
C ALA A 350 27.92 11.39 -1.82
N LEU A 351 27.22 10.41 -2.40
CA LEU A 351 27.72 9.59 -3.51
C LEU A 351 28.09 10.47 -4.72
N TRP A 352 27.23 11.39 -5.14
CA TRP A 352 27.50 12.27 -6.28
C TRP A 352 28.59 13.33 -6.03
N ARG A 353 28.94 13.54 -4.76
CA ARG A 353 30.08 14.38 -4.38
C ARG A 353 31.41 13.66 -4.42
N LEU A 354 31.42 12.33 -4.57
CA LEU A 354 32.66 11.61 -4.77
C LEU A 354 33.36 12.10 -6.06
N PRO A 355 34.70 12.16 -6.07
CA PRO A 355 35.43 12.65 -7.23
C PRO A 355 35.19 11.73 -8.42
N SER A 356 35.02 12.30 -9.61
CA SER A 356 34.93 11.51 -10.85
C SER A 356 36.31 11.43 -11.50
N ALA A 357 36.80 10.20 -11.70
CA ALA A 357 37.83 9.84 -12.69
C ALA A 357 39.26 10.35 -12.51
N SER A 358 39.69 10.89 -11.37
CA SER A 358 41.11 11.24 -11.15
C SER A 358 41.58 11.34 -9.69
N ALA A 359 40.68 11.14 -8.72
CA ALA A 359 41.04 11.17 -7.32
C ALA A 359 40.23 10.12 -6.56
N ARG A 360 40.90 9.33 -5.72
CA ARG A 360 40.23 8.38 -4.84
C ARG A 360 39.33 9.13 -3.85
N PRO A 361 38.16 8.56 -3.49
CA PRO A 361 37.34 9.07 -2.39
C PRO A 361 38.19 9.28 -1.12
N THR A 362 38.04 10.43 -0.48
CA THR A 362 38.71 10.67 0.80
C THR A 362 38.11 9.75 1.88
N PRO A 363 38.89 9.29 2.88
CA PRO A 363 38.37 8.48 3.98
C PRO A 363 37.18 9.16 4.68
N ARG A 364 37.25 10.49 4.84
CA ARG A 364 36.16 11.30 5.40
C ARG A 364 34.87 11.18 4.58
N ALA A 365 34.95 11.21 3.25
CA ALA A 365 33.77 11.06 2.39
C ALA A 365 33.14 9.67 2.52
N LEU A 366 33.97 8.62 2.60
CA LEU A 366 33.51 7.24 2.81
C LEU A 366 32.85 7.05 4.17
N VAL A 367 33.42 7.63 5.24
CA VAL A 367 32.83 7.60 6.59
C VAL A 367 31.49 8.33 6.62
N ILE A 368 31.39 9.51 5.99
CA ILE A 368 30.12 10.23 5.90
C ILE A 368 29.07 9.41 5.15
N LEU A 369 29.44 8.82 4.00
CA LEU A 369 28.55 7.99 3.22
C LEU A 369 28.07 6.75 3.99
N GLY A 370 29.00 6.00 4.58
CA GLY A 370 28.69 4.83 5.40
C GLY A 370 27.81 5.19 6.60
N GLY A 371 28.10 6.31 7.26
CA GLY A 371 27.29 6.85 8.35
C GLY A 371 25.87 7.18 7.90
N LEU A 372 25.70 7.89 6.77
CA LEU A 372 24.37 8.22 6.24
C LEU A 372 23.56 6.97 5.85
N LEU A 373 24.21 5.99 5.20
CA LEU A 373 23.57 4.72 4.85
C LEU A 373 23.19 3.92 6.11
N GLY A 374 24.07 3.88 7.11
CA GLY A 374 23.80 3.23 8.40
C GLY A 374 22.66 3.89 9.15
N LEU A 375 22.62 5.22 9.22
CA LEU A 375 21.51 5.95 9.84
C LEU A 375 20.20 5.76 9.07
N ALA A 376 20.23 5.72 7.73
CA ALA A 376 19.06 5.43 6.91
C ALA A 376 18.50 4.03 7.21
N LEU A 377 19.37 3.01 7.29
CA LEU A 377 19.01 1.65 7.69
C LEU A 377 18.44 1.58 9.10
N LEU A 378 19.05 2.30 10.04
CA LEU A 378 18.56 2.40 11.42
C LEU A 378 17.25 3.18 11.52
N THR A 379 16.84 3.91 10.48
CA THR A 379 15.53 4.58 10.42
C THR A 379 14.47 3.68 9.78
N LYS A 380 14.82 3.00 8.68
CA LYS A 380 13.94 2.07 7.98
C LYS A 380 14.74 1.05 7.18
N VAL A 381 14.47 -0.24 7.40
CA VAL A 381 15.17 -1.35 6.73
C VAL A 381 15.12 -1.28 5.20
N THR A 382 14.08 -0.67 4.62
CA THR A 382 13.94 -0.50 3.17
C THR A 382 15.09 0.30 2.54
N ALA A 383 15.85 1.06 3.32
CA ALA A 383 17.08 1.72 2.87
C ALA A 383 18.15 0.72 2.37
N VAL A 384 18.02 -0.58 2.70
CA VAL A 384 18.88 -1.66 2.17
C VAL A 384 18.91 -1.67 0.63
N LEU A 385 17.83 -1.25 -0.02
CA LEU A 385 17.73 -1.17 -1.48
C LEU A 385 18.73 -0.17 -2.08
N LEU A 386 19.22 0.79 -1.29
CA LEU A 386 20.23 1.76 -1.74
C LEU A 386 21.66 1.20 -1.64
N LEU A 387 21.90 0.16 -0.85
CA LEU A 387 23.25 -0.38 -0.64
C LEU A 387 23.86 -0.94 -1.93
N LEU A 388 23.09 -1.70 -2.72
CA LEU A 388 23.59 -2.27 -3.96
C LEU A 388 23.92 -1.18 -5.00
N PRO A 389 23.02 -0.22 -5.32
CA PRO A 389 23.38 0.91 -6.18
C PRO A 389 24.58 1.71 -5.67
N ALA A 390 24.68 1.95 -4.36
CA ALA A 390 25.80 2.67 -3.76
C ALA A 390 27.12 1.90 -3.91
N ALA A 391 27.12 0.59 -3.67
CA ALA A 391 28.29 -0.28 -3.81
C ALA A 391 28.73 -0.37 -5.27
N VAL A 392 27.80 -0.53 -6.22
CA VAL A 392 28.10 -0.53 -7.65
C VAL A 392 28.69 0.82 -8.06
N PHE A 393 28.08 1.94 -7.66
CA PHE A 393 28.58 3.27 -7.96
C PHE A 393 30.00 3.48 -7.41
N LEU A 394 30.25 3.07 -6.17
CA LEU A 394 31.57 3.15 -5.54
C LEU A 394 32.59 2.28 -6.26
N ALA A 395 32.25 1.03 -6.61
CA ALA A 395 33.12 0.13 -7.35
C ALA A 395 33.48 0.69 -8.74
N LEU A 396 32.53 1.28 -9.45
CA LEU A 396 32.77 1.96 -10.72
C LEU A 396 33.68 3.18 -10.55
N THR A 397 33.47 3.97 -9.49
CA THR A 397 34.29 5.15 -9.19
C THR A 397 35.74 4.77 -8.86
N LEU A 398 35.94 3.64 -8.17
CA LEU A 398 37.27 3.12 -7.82
C LEU A 398 37.98 2.43 -9.01
N ARG A 399 37.23 1.82 -9.94
CA ARG A 399 37.79 1.19 -11.16
C ARG A 399 38.13 2.16 -12.28
N ALA A 400 37.60 3.39 -12.23
CA ALA A 400 37.88 4.42 -13.23
C ALA A 400 39.36 4.85 -13.29
N ASP A 401 40.21 4.41 -12.34
CA ASP A 401 41.67 4.57 -12.39
C ASP A 401 42.33 3.72 -13.51
N ASP A 402 41.72 2.61 -13.97
CA ASP A 402 42.37 1.65 -14.89
C ASP A 402 41.86 1.70 -16.35
N ALA A 403 40.74 2.38 -16.63
CA ALA A 403 40.19 2.45 -17.97
C ALA A 403 39.64 3.85 -18.26
N ARG A 404 40.14 4.48 -19.34
CA ARG A 404 39.53 5.64 -19.97
C ARG A 404 38.12 5.28 -20.42
N TRP A 405 37.14 5.42 -19.54
CA TRP A 405 35.75 5.37 -19.95
C TRP A 405 35.52 6.56 -20.87
N PRO A 406 34.96 6.38 -22.09
CA PRO A 406 34.48 7.52 -22.83
C PRO A 406 33.48 8.22 -21.92
N ALA A 407 33.69 9.52 -21.74
CA ALA A 407 32.84 10.35 -20.91
C ALA A 407 31.38 9.92 -21.14
N LEU A 408 30.71 9.43 -20.09
CA LEU A 408 29.27 9.54 -20.04
C LEU A 408 29.02 11.04 -19.99
N GLY A 409 28.98 11.63 -21.18
CA GLY A 409 28.51 12.97 -21.43
C GLY A 409 27.09 12.99 -20.93
N VAL A 410 26.95 13.42 -19.69
CA VAL A 410 25.73 14.08 -19.25
C VAL A 410 25.72 15.39 -20.04
N VAL A 411 25.12 15.31 -21.23
CA VAL A 411 24.78 16.44 -22.10
C VAL A 411 23.78 17.36 -21.39
#